data_AF-R6A0S2-F1
#
_entry.id   AF-R6A0S2-F1
#
_cell.length_a   1.000
_cell.length_b   1.000
_cell.length_c   1.000
_cell.angle_alpha   90.00
_cell.angle_beta   90.00
_cell.angle_gamma   90.00
#
_symmetry.space_group_name_H-M   'P 1'
#
loop_
_entity.id
_entity.type
_entity.pdbx_description
1 polymer ?
#
loop_
_entity_poly.entity_id
_entity_poly.type
_entity_poly.pdbx_seq_one_letter_code
_entity_poly.pdbx_strand_id
1 'polypeptide(L)'
;MIQQQLEMPLSPYAGLYDIVVPQDDIYRQLDRLVDFSFVYKEIGKNYSWKKGRFAEDPVRMFKYLLIKIIDKLSDRRVVANTLVNLSFAASSRGKKMQLNLYHKVFGKKHLASYTK
;
A
#
# COMPACT_ATOMS: atom_id res chain seq x y z
N MET A 1 4.15 16.74 13.09
CA MET A 1 3.27 16.48 11.93
C MET A 1 3.57 15.10 11.40
N ILE A 2 2.53 14.30 11.14
CA ILE A 2 2.68 13.02 10.43
C ILE A 2 2.99 13.38 8.99
N GLN A 3 4.02 12.75 8.42
CA GLN A 3 4.40 12.99 7.04
C GLN A 3 3.29 12.41 6.15
N GLN A 4 2.60 13.27 5.41
CA GLN A 4 1.55 12.85 4.48
C GLN A 4 2.16 12.08 3.31
N GLN A 5 1.38 11.19 2.69
CA GLN A 5 1.81 10.44 1.51
C GLN A 5 2.43 11.38 0.47
N LEU A 6 3.74 11.24 0.24
CA LEU A 6 4.44 11.90 -0.86
C LEU A 6 3.80 11.46 -2.18
N GLU A 7 3.33 12.43 -2.97
CA GLU A 7 2.90 12.17 -4.34
C GLU A 7 4.08 11.58 -5.11
N MET A 8 3.84 10.43 -5.74
CA MET A 8 4.86 9.79 -6.56
C MET A 8 4.84 10.42 -7.95
N PRO A 9 6.00 10.69 -8.58
CA PRO A 9 6.05 10.81 -10.02
C PRO A 9 5.57 9.46 -10.59
N LEU A 10 4.48 9.54 -11.33
CA LEU A 10 3.90 8.40 -12.01
C LEU A 10 4.96 7.74 -12.91
N SER A 11 4.99 6.41 -12.91
CA SER A 11 5.78 5.63 -13.87
C SER A 11 5.47 6.10 -15.30
N PRO A 12 6.41 6.05 -16.25
CA PRO A 12 6.11 6.29 -17.67
C PRO A 12 4.91 5.46 -18.18
N TYR A 13 4.64 4.34 -17.51
CA TYR A 13 3.53 3.43 -17.79
C TYR A 13 2.27 3.68 -16.96
N ALA A 14 2.09 4.87 -16.37
CA ALA A 14 0.92 5.13 -15.54
C ALA A 14 -0.41 5.03 -16.28
N GLY A 15 -0.44 5.32 -17.59
CA GLY A 15 -1.62 5.09 -18.42
C GLY A 15 -2.06 3.62 -18.50
N LEU A 16 -1.15 2.67 -18.23
CA LEU A 16 -1.50 1.24 -18.16
C LEU A 16 -2.47 0.96 -17.00
N TYR A 17 -2.42 1.74 -15.92
CA TYR A 17 -3.37 1.61 -14.82
C TYR A 17 -4.80 1.82 -15.27
N ASP A 18 -5.04 2.86 -16.08
CA ASP A 18 -6.38 3.18 -16.56
C ASP A 18 -6.94 2.16 -17.54
N ILE A 19 -6.06 1.42 -18.22
CA ILE A 19 -6.42 0.38 -19.18
C ILE A 19 -6.65 -0.96 -18.48
N VAL A 20 -5.77 -1.34 -17.55
CA VAL A 20 -5.77 -2.69 -16.94
C VAL A 20 -6.71 -2.78 -15.74
N VAL A 21 -6.91 -1.69 -14.99
CA VAL A 21 -7.77 -1.67 -13.82
C VAL A 21 -9.12 -1.06 -14.17
N PRO A 22 -10.22 -1.84 -14.12
CA PRO A 22 -11.55 -1.35 -14.40
C PRO A 22 -11.95 -0.14 -13.55
N GLN A 23 -12.84 0.71 -14.07
CA GLN A 23 -13.33 1.89 -13.33
C GLN A 23 -14.20 1.51 -12.13
N ASP A 24 -14.83 0.34 -12.20
CA ASP A 24 -15.68 -0.26 -11.17
C ASP A 24 -14.91 -1.12 -10.16
N ASP A 25 -13.57 -1.17 -10.25
CA ASP A 25 -12.72 -1.79 -9.25
C ASP A 25 -12.96 -1.17 -7.86
N ILE A 26 -13.23 -2.02 -6.87
CA ILE A 26 -13.62 -1.59 -5.52
C ILE A 26 -12.56 -0.69 -4.87
N TYR A 27 -11.27 -0.94 -5.10
CA TYR A 27 -10.18 -0.17 -4.49
C TYR A 27 -10.04 1.19 -5.17
N ARG A 28 -10.26 1.24 -6.48
CA ARG A 28 -10.33 2.48 -7.24
C ARG A 28 -11.51 3.35 -6.81
N GLN A 29 -12.67 2.73 -6.60
CA GLN A 29 -13.85 3.43 -6.07
C GLN A 29 -13.61 3.93 -4.64
N LEU A 30 -13.06 3.09 -3.76
CA LEU A 30 -12.72 3.48 -2.38
C LEU A 30 -11.77 4.67 -2.34
N ASP A 31 -10.71 4.66 -3.14
CA ASP A 31 -9.75 5.78 -3.22
C ASP A 31 -10.38 7.08 -3.74
N ARG A 32 -11.45 7.01 -4.53
CA ARG A 32 -12.19 8.19 -5.04
C ARG A 32 -13.25 8.68 -4.07
N LEU A 33 -13.94 7.76 -3.39
CA LEU A 33 -15.11 8.07 -2.58
C LEU A 33 -14.77 8.37 -1.11
N VAL A 34 -13.66 7.83 -0.61
CA VAL A 34 -13.29 7.92 0.81
C VAL A 34 -12.10 8.86 0.98
N ASP A 35 -12.30 9.94 1.73
CA ASP A 35 -11.20 10.74 2.25
C ASP A 35 -10.56 10.04 3.45
N PHE A 36 -9.39 9.43 3.26
CA PHE A 36 -8.65 8.75 4.33
C PHE A 36 -7.97 9.68 5.33
N SER A 37 -8.09 11.01 5.19
CA SER A 37 -7.50 11.97 6.14
C SER A 37 -7.97 11.77 7.58
N PHE A 38 -9.16 11.17 7.79
CA PHE A 38 -9.69 10.84 9.10
C PHE A 38 -8.77 9.92 9.91
N VAL A 39 -8.02 9.02 9.24
CA VAL A 39 -7.12 8.07 9.92
C VAL A 39 -6.08 8.83 10.73
N TYR A 40 -5.51 9.91 10.18
CA TYR A 40 -4.53 10.73 10.91
C TYR A 40 -5.11 11.36 12.18
N LYS A 41 -6.40 11.75 12.16
CA LYS A 41 -7.10 12.34 13.31
C LYS A 41 -7.34 11.30 14.39
N GLU A 42 -7.81 10.12 14.00
CA GLU A 42 -8.16 9.04 14.94
C GLU A 42 -6.93 8.48 15.65
N ILE A 43 -5.85 8.21 14.91
CA ILE A 43 -4.69 7.53 15.50
C ILE A 43 -3.55 8.46 15.93
N GLY A 44 -3.62 9.76 15.62
CA GLY A 44 -2.55 10.72 15.88
C GLY A 44 -2.12 10.83 17.35
N LYS A 45 -3.01 10.51 18.32
CA LYS A 45 -2.68 10.48 19.75
C LYS A 45 -1.80 9.28 20.14
N ASN A 46 -1.97 8.16 19.44
CA ASN A 46 -1.29 6.89 19.74
C ASN A 46 -0.13 6.60 18.78
N TYR A 47 -0.07 7.29 17.65
CA TYR A 47 0.94 7.11 16.61
C TYR A 47 2.00 8.21 16.68
N SER A 48 3.24 7.87 17.01
CA SER A 48 4.34 8.83 17.13
C SER A 48 5.40 8.59 16.08
N TRP A 49 5.76 9.63 15.34
CA TRP A 49 6.88 9.61 14.39
C TRP A 49 8.26 9.64 15.08
N LYS A 50 8.32 10.13 16.32
CA LYS A 50 9.57 10.43 17.03
C LYS A 50 9.93 9.40 18.10
N LYS A 51 9.08 8.41 18.37
CA LYS A 51 9.29 7.42 19.43
C LYS A 51 9.56 6.05 18.80
N GLY A 52 10.74 5.48 19.06
CA GLY A 52 11.09 4.14 18.62
C GLY A 52 11.50 4.05 17.15
N ARG A 53 11.06 2.99 16.45
CA ARG A 53 11.32 2.82 15.01
C ARG A 53 10.50 3.84 14.21
N PHE A 54 11.04 4.30 13.09
CA PHE A 54 10.28 5.14 12.16
C PHE A 54 8.95 4.49 11.83
N ALA A 55 7.89 5.19 12.21
CA ALA A 55 6.53 4.77 12.02
C ALA A 55 6.15 5.05 10.56
N GLU A 56 5.53 4.08 9.90
CA GLU A 56 5.12 4.21 8.51
C GLU A 56 3.89 5.11 8.39
N ASP A 57 3.51 5.52 7.18
CA ASP A 57 2.27 6.26 7.00
C ASP A 57 1.06 5.48 7.55
N PRO A 58 0.33 6.02 8.53
CA PRO A 58 -0.82 5.35 9.12
C PRO A 58 -1.98 5.12 8.16
N VAL A 59 -2.22 6.02 7.19
CA VAL A 59 -3.23 5.82 6.15
C VAL A 59 -2.88 4.59 5.32
N ARG A 60 -1.60 4.43 4.98
CA ARG A 60 -1.15 3.27 4.23
C ARG A 60 -1.37 1.97 5.00
N MET A 61 -1.01 1.94 6.28
CA MET A 61 -1.27 0.77 7.13
C MET A 61 -2.76 0.44 7.23
N PHE A 62 -3.60 1.46 7.34
CA PHE A 62 -5.04 1.29 7.34
C PHE A 62 -5.54 0.65 6.04
N LYS A 63 -5.05 1.09 4.86
CA LYS A 63 -5.41 0.49 3.56
C LYS A 63 -5.00 -0.98 3.45
N TYR A 64 -3.83 -1.37 3.97
CA TYR A 64 -3.43 -2.77 4.02
C TYR A 64 -4.40 -3.63 4.83
N LEU A 65 -4.86 -3.12 5.98
CA LEU A 65 -5.86 -3.80 6.81
C LEU A 65 -7.22 -3.87 6.10
N LEU A 66 -7.60 -2.81 5.38
CA LEU A 66 -8.84 -2.78 4.61
C LEU A 66 -8.84 -3.87 3.53
N ILE A 67 -7.78 -3.95 2.72
CA ILE A 67 -7.59 -4.99 1.69
C ILE A 67 -7.64 -6.39 2.32
N LYS A 68 -6.97 -6.58 3.46
CA LYS A 68 -6.98 -7.85 4.19
C LYS A 68 -8.39 -8.31 4.52
N ILE A 69 -9.24 -7.38 4.99
CA ILE A 69 -10.61 -7.66 5.43
C ILE A 69 -11.53 -7.93 4.23
N ILE A 70 -11.47 -7.07 3.19
CA ILE A 70 -12.31 -7.18 1.99
C ILE A 70 -12.07 -8.52 1.30
N ASP A 71 -10.80 -8.88 1.07
CA ASP A 71 -10.44 -10.08 0.31
C ASP A 71 -10.18 -11.32 1.18
N LYS A 72 -10.36 -11.21 2.51
CA LYS A 72 -10.11 -12.28 3.48
C LYS A 72 -8.72 -12.92 3.31
N LEU A 73 -7.70 -12.09 3.07
CA LEU A 73 -6.34 -12.53 2.82
C LEU A 73 -5.54 -12.67 4.13
N SER A 74 -4.53 -13.55 4.11
CA SER A 74 -3.52 -13.57 5.18
C SER A 74 -2.53 -12.41 5.00
N ASP A 75 -1.86 -12.00 6.08
CA ASP A 75 -0.88 -10.90 6.02
C ASP A 75 0.20 -11.17 4.96
N ARG A 76 0.65 -12.42 4.83
CA ARG A 76 1.59 -12.82 3.77
C ARG A 76 1.01 -12.61 2.38
N ARG A 77 -0.24 -13.02 2.16
CA ARG A 77 -0.91 -12.89 0.85
C ARG A 77 -1.19 -11.44 0.49
N VAL A 78 -1.55 -10.59 1.46
CA VAL A 78 -1.68 -9.15 1.25
C VAL A 78 -0.36 -8.57 0.74
N VAL A 79 0.74 -8.85 1.45
CA VAL A 79 2.06 -8.36 1.08
C VAL A 79 2.48 -8.82 -0.31
N ALA A 80 2.24 -10.10 -0.64
CA ALA A 80 2.51 -10.62 -1.97
C ALA A 80 1.69 -9.93 -3.05
N ASN A 81 0.39 -9.78 -2.83
CA ASN A 81 -0.52 -9.17 -3.79
C ASN A 81 -0.22 -7.68 -4.01
N THR A 82 0.33 -6.96 -3.03
CA THR A 82 0.65 -5.54 -3.25
C THR A 82 1.79 -5.27 -4.23
N LEU A 83 2.61 -6.28 -4.58
CA LEU A 83 3.61 -6.13 -5.65
C LEU A 83 3.06 -6.44 -7.04
N VAL A 84 2.09 -7.34 -7.14
CA VAL A 84 1.59 -7.87 -8.42
C VAL A 84 0.23 -7.28 -8.83
N ASN A 85 -0.62 -6.96 -7.87
CA ASN A 85 -1.94 -6.41 -8.11
C ASN A 85 -1.85 -4.89 -8.23
N LEU A 86 -2.15 -4.38 -9.43
CA LEU A 86 -2.02 -2.97 -9.74
C LEU A 86 -3.06 -2.11 -9.00
N SER A 87 -4.28 -2.61 -8.77
CA SER A 87 -5.29 -1.93 -7.95
C SER A 87 -4.79 -1.71 -6.51
N PHE A 88 -4.17 -2.73 -5.91
CA PHE A 88 -3.65 -2.63 -4.54
C PHE A 88 -2.42 -1.73 -4.47
N ALA A 89 -1.52 -1.86 -5.44
CA ALA A 89 -0.30 -1.07 -5.52
C ALA A 89 -0.62 0.43 -5.68
N ALA A 90 -1.63 0.75 -6.51
CA ALA A 90 -2.12 2.11 -6.71
C ALA A 90 -2.77 2.66 -5.43
N SER A 91 -3.65 1.89 -4.78
CA SER A 91 -4.35 2.36 -3.57
C SER A 91 -3.39 2.57 -2.38
N SER A 92 -2.42 1.67 -2.18
CA SER A 92 -1.50 1.72 -1.03
C SER A 92 -0.29 2.66 -1.20
N ARG A 93 -0.02 3.21 -2.40
CA ARG A 93 1.06 4.18 -2.75
C ARG A 93 2.37 4.05 -1.92
N GLY A 94 3.37 3.32 -2.43
CA GLY A 94 4.73 3.32 -1.84
C GLY A 94 5.62 2.11 -2.19
N LYS A 95 6.30 2.13 -3.35
CA LYS A 95 7.09 0.98 -3.87
C LYS A 95 8.24 0.52 -2.97
N LYS A 96 9.04 1.45 -2.43
CA LYS A 96 10.22 1.11 -1.62
C LYS A 96 9.84 0.35 -0.35
N MET A 97 8.74 0.76 0.29
CA MET A 97 8.21 0.08 1.46
C MET A 97 7.59 -1.27 1.10
N GLN A 98 6.77 -1.37 0.04
CA GLN A 98 6.20 -2.63 -0.42
C GLN A 98 7.28 -3.68 -0.67
N LEU A 99 8.36 -3.30 -1.36
CA LEU A 99 9.49 -4.19 -1.65
C LEU A 99 10.23 -4.59 -0.37
N ASN A 100 10.46 -3.64 0.55
CA ASN A 100 11.07 -3.94 1.85
C ASN A 100 10.20 -4.88 2.69
N LEU A 101 8.88 -4.67 2.67
CA LEU A 101 7.90 -5.50 3.37
C LEU A 101 7.88 -6.91 2.78
N TYR A 102 7.90 -7.03 1.45
CA TYR A 102 7.98 -8.31 0.77
C TYR A 102 9.28 -9.05 1.12
N HIS A 103 10.43 -8.39 1.07
CA HIS A 103 11.71 -8.99 1.49
C HIS A 103 11.73 -9.40 2.96
N LYS A 104 11.03 -8.67 3.83
CA LYS A 104 10.90 -9.02 5.25
C LYS A 104 10.01 -10.25 5.46
N VAL A 105 8.97 -10.42 4.65
CA VAL A 105 8.01 -11.52 4.77
C VAL A 105 8.47 -12.80 4.08
N PHE A 106 9.06 -12.69 2.90
CA PHE A 106 9.43 -13.82 2.04
C PHE A 106 10.96 -14.07 1.96
N GLY A 107 11.77 -13.17 2.53
CA GLY A 107 13.23 -13.23 2.46
C GLY A 107 13.78 -12.67 1.14
N LYS A 108 15.02 -12.14 1.17
CA LYS A 108 15.68 -11.53 0.01
C LYS A 108 15.94 -12.49 -1.16
N LYS A 109 16.00 -13.81 -0.90
CA LYS A 109 16.32 -14.82 -1.92
C LYS A 109 15.14 -15.20 -2.83
N HIS A 110 13.91 -14.84 -2.45
CA HIS A 110 12.70 -15.28 -3.16
C HIS A 110 12.44 -14.56 -4.49
N LEU A 111 12.98 -13.35 -4.70
CA LEU A 111 12.79 -12.62 -5.96
C LEU A 111 13.88 -12.93 -7.01
N ALA A 112 15.07 -13.35 -6.56
CA ALA A 112 16.18 -13.70 -7.46
C ALA A 112 15.92 -14.97 -8.30
N SER A 113 14.94 -15.80 -7.91
CA SER A 113 14.55 -17.00 -8.65
C SER A 113 13.66 -16.71 -9.87
N TYR A 114 13.12 -15.49 -9.99
CA TYR A 114 12.19 -15.11 -11.06
C TYR A 114 12.82 -14.20 -12.13
N THR A 115 14.10 -13.83 -11.96
CA THR A 115 14.92 -13.21 -13.01
C THR A 115 15.78 -14.30 -13.64
N LYS A 116 15.22 -15.04 -14.59
CA LYS A 116 15.94 -15.88 -15.55
C LYS A 116 15.33 -15.67 -16.92
#